data_AF-A0A7I8MSL6-F1
#
_entry.id   AF-A0A7I8MSL6-F1
#
_cell.length_a   1.000
_cell.length_b   1.000
_cell.length_c   1.000
_cell.angle_alpha   90.00
_cell.angle_beta   90.00
_cell.angle_gamma   90.00
#
_symmetry.space_group_name_H-M   'P 1'
#
loop_
_entity.id
_entity.type
_entity.pdbx_description
1 polymer ?
#
loop_
_entity_poly.entity_id
_entity_poly.type
_entity_poly.pdbx_seq_one_letter_code
_entity_poly.pdbx_strand_id
1 'polypeptide(L)' 'MNPMVPVTFEDTNVEVLARIVKATSEKFDCTMEIDFKDGNRKTEFIGDDALKAFIAEEVEDMFRRGKKQEKK' A
#
# COMPACT_ATOMS: atom_id res chain seq x y z
N MET A 1 11.16 25.19 -13.50
CA MET A 1 9.76 24.72 -13.44
C MET A 1 9.81 23.21 -13.33
N ASN A 2 9.37 22.63 -12.22
CA ASN A 2 9.25 21.18 -12.11
C ASN A 2 8.07 20.75 -12.98
N PRO A 3 8.22 19.74 -13.86
CA PRO A 3 7.10 19.27 -14.67
C PRO A 3 6.02 18.73 -13.73
N MET A 4 4.82 19.29 -13.80
CA MET A 4 3.64 18.68 -13.19
C MET A 4 3.37 17.39 -13.97
N VAL A 5 3.73 16.25 -13.39
CA VAL A 5 3.36 14.94 -13.90
C VAL A 5 1.87 14.77 -13.61
N PRO A 6 1.00 14.56 -14.62
CA PRO A 6 -0.41 14.30 -14.39
C PRO A 6 -0.55 12.94 -13.70
N VAL A 7 -0.83 12.96 -12.40
CA VAL A 7 -1.16 11.76 -11.63
C VAL A 7 -2.63 11.48 -11.81
N THR A 8 -3.00 10.29 -12.30
CA THR A 8 -4.40 9.91 -12.43
C THR A 8 -4.97 9.46 -11.08
N PHE A 9 -6.29 9.46 -10.92
CA PHE A 9 -6.94 8.93 -9.69
C PHE A 9 -6.55 7.47 -9.43
N GLU A 10 -6.39 6.66 -10.48
CA GLU A 10 -5.95 5.27 -10.37
C GLU A 10 -4.53 5.17 -9.80
N ASP A 11 -3.62 6.05 -10.23
CA ASP A 11 -2.24 6.11 -9.75
C ASP A 11 -2.19 6.48 -8.27
N THR A 12 -3.05 7.43 -7.87
CA THR A 12 -3.18 7.87 -6.48
C THR A 12 -3.69 6.74 -5.58
N ASN A 13 -4.68 5.97 -6.04
CA ASN A 13 -5.22 4.84 -5.29
C ASN A 13 -4.18 3.74 -5.08
N VAL A 14 -3.41 3.41 -6.12
CA VAL A 14 -2.33 2.42 -6.03
C VAL A 14 -1.23 2.89 -5.08
N GLU A 15 -0.86 4.16 -5.12
CA GLU A 15 0.12 4.72 -4.18
C GLU A 15 -0.35 4.65 -2.72
N VAL A 16 -1.60 5.04 -2.47
CA VAL A 16 -2.20 4.95 -1.13
C VAL A 16 -2.23 3.50 -0.64
N LEU A 17 -2.66 2.57 -1.48
CA LEU A 17 -2.67 1.14 -1.14
C LEU A 17 -1.27 0.63 -0.83
N ALA A 18 -0.27 0.95 -1.65
CA ALA A 18 1.12 0.54 -1.41
C ALA A 18 1.66 1.08 -0.08
N ARG A 19 1.35 2.33 0.28
CA ARG A 19 1.72 2.93 1.57
C ARG A 19 1.02 2.24 2.75
N ILE A 20 -0.25 1.84 2.59
CA ILE A 20 -0.98 1.08 3.62
C ILE A 20 -0.32 -0.31 3.82
N VAL A 21 -0.02 -1.02 2.73
CA VAL A 21 0.64 -2.34 2.81
C VAL A 21 2.02 -2.21 3.47
N LYS A 22 2.80 -1.19 3.12
CA LYS A 22 4.09 -0.89 3.77
C LYS A 22 3.95 -0.67 5.27
N ALA A 23 3.00 0.16 5.70
CA ALA A 23 2.78 0.39 7.13
C ALA A 23 2.32 -0.88 7.86
N THR A 24 1.54 -1.73 7.20
CA THR A 24 1.11 -3.01 7.78
C THR A 24 2.25 -4.02 7.84
N SER A 25 3.16 -4.05 6.88
CA SER A 25 4.29 -4.99 6.87
C SER A 25 5.22 -4.81 8.07
N GLU A 26 5.36 -3.57 8.57
CA GLU A 26 6.19 -3.26 9.75
C GLU A 26 5.73 -3.99 11.01
N LYS A 27 4.45 -4.41 11.10
CA LYS A 27 3.93 -5.22 12.21
C LYS A 27 4.47 -6.66 12.23
N PHE A 28 5.01 -7.11 11.10
CA PHE A 28 5.49 -8.48 10.88
C PHE A 28 7.02 -8.52 10.75
N ASP A 29 7.73 -7.48 11.21
CA ASP A 29 9.18 -7.30 11.00
C ASP A 29 9.59 -7.31 9.51
N CYS A 30 8.65 -6.97 8.62
CA CYS A 30 8.87 -6.83 7.18
C CYS A 30 8.82 -5.36 6.76
N THR A 31 9.45 -5.02 5.64
CA THR A 31 9.39 -3.67 5.07
C THR A 31 9.13 -3.70 3.56
N MET A 32 8.75 -2.55 3.03
CA MET A 32 8.60 -2.35 1.59
C MET A 32 9.30 -1.07 1.15
N GLU A 33 10.09 -1.18 0.09
CA GLU A 33 10.57 -0.03 -0.67
C GLU A 33 9.61 0.27 -1.80
N ILE A 34 9.31 1.55 -1.98
CA ILE A 34 8.30 2.02 -2.93
C ILE A 34 8.89 3.21 -3.67
N ASP A 35 8.98 3.09 -4.99
CA ASP A 35 9.37 4.17 -5.89
C ASP A 35 8.28 4.41 -6.94
N PHE A 36 7.71 5.62 -6.90
CA PHE A 36 6.68 6.10 -7.82
C PHE A 36 7.18 7.25 -8.73
N LYS A 37 8.49 7.45 -8.85
CA LYS A 37 9.05 8.56 -9.64
C LYS A 37 8.92 8.32 -11.14
N ASP A 38 8.64 9.41 -11.87
CA ASP A 38 8.71 9.49 -13.34
C ASP A 38 7.93 8.41 -14.09
N GLY A 39 6.76 8.03 -13.56
CA GLY A 39 5.89 7.01 -14.16
C GLY A 39 6.36 5.56 -13.96
N ASN A 40 7.51 5.36 -13.30
CA ASN A 40 7.93 4.04 -12.84
C ASN A 40 7.19 3.70 -11.55
N ARG A 41 6.70 2.46 -11.45
CA ARG A 41 6.13 1.90 -10.23
C ARG A 41 6.95 0.69 -9.85
N LYS A 42 7.86 0.86 -8.88
CA LYS A 42 8.64 -0.24 -8.32
C LYS A 42 8.25 -0.42 -6.87
N THR A 43 7.99 -1.68 -6.52
CA THR A 43 7.80 -2.10 -5.13
C THR A 43 8.71 -3.29 -4.87
N GLU A 44 9.44 -3.23 -3.77
CA GLU A 44 10.29 -4.31 -3.31
C GLU A 44 9.89 -4.68 -1.89
N PHE A 45 9.65 -5.97 -1.67
CA PHE A 45 9.31 -6.51 -0.36
C PHE A 45 10.57 -7.10 0.28
N ILE A 46 10.83 -6.73 1.52
CA ILE A 46 12.00 -7.16 2.28
C ILE A 46 11.49 -7.84 3.55
N GLY A 47 11.66 -9.15 3.63
CA GLY A 47 11.17 -9.98 4.74
C GLY A 47 10.94 -11.42 4.31
N ASP A 48 10.27 -12.20 5.15
CA ASP A 48 9.86 -13.56 4.80
C ASP A 48 8.64 -13.53 3.87
N ASP A 49 8.80 -14.13 2.69
CA ASP A 49 7.76 -14.22 1.67
C ASP A 49 6.49 -14.94 2.16
N ALA A 50 6.60 -15.85 3.14
CA ALA A 50 5.45 -16.50 3.75
C ALA A 50 4.54 -15.50 4.49
N LEU A 51 5.07 -14.36 4.93
CA LEU A 51 4.34 -13.33 5.68
C LEU A 51 3.45 -12.46 4.79
N LYS A 52 3.65 -12.48 3.46
CA LYS A 52 2.86 -11.69 2.49
C LYS A 52 1.35 -11.98 2.61
N ALA A 53 0.97 -13.24 2.82
CA ALA A 53 -0.43 -13.64 2.94
C ALA A 53 -1.10 -13.04 4.19
N PHE A 54 -0.41 -13.08 5.33
CA PHE A 54 -0.91 -12.52 6.59
C PHE A 54 -1.03 -10.98 6.54
N ILE A 55 -0.06 -10.32 5.90
CA ILE A 55 -0.10 -8.87 5.66
C ILE A 55 -1.30 -8.51 4.79
N ALA A 56 -1.55 -9.26 3.71
CA ALA A 56 -2.69 -9.03 2.83
C ALA A 56 -4.03 -9.21 3.58
N GLU A 57 -4.16 -10.27 4.37
CA GLU A 57 -5.35 -10.51 5.19
C GLU A 57 -5.62 -9.35 6.17
N GLU A 58 -4.60 -8.87 6.88
CA GLU A 58 -4.72 -7.74 7.82
C GLU A 58 -5.16 -6.46 7.09
N VAL A 59 -4.63 -6.19 5.89
CA VAL A 59 -5.04 -5.03 5.07
C VAL A 59 -6.50 -5.17 4.61
N GLU A 60 -6.91 -6.35 4.13
CA GLU A 60 -8.32 -6.60 3.77
C GLU A 60 -9.26 -6.39 4.95
N ASP A 61 -8.85 -6.86 6.13
CA ASP A 61 -9.61 -6.73 7.36
C ASP A 61 -9.76 -5.27 7.81
N MET A 62 -8.72 -4.44 7.63
CA MET A 62 -8.82 -2.99 7.85
C MET A 62 -9.92 -2.35 7.01
N PHE A 63 -9.94 -2.63 5.70
CA PHE A 63 -10.98 -2.10 4.80
C PHE A 63 -12.37 -2.64 5.12
N ARG A 64 -12.46 -3.91 5.56
CA ARG A 64 -13.72 -4.53 5.99
C ARG A 64 -14.29 -3.89 7.26
N ARG A 65 -13.43 -3.56 8.23
CA ARG A 65 -13.81 -2.89 9.49
C ARG A 65 -14.30 -1.47 9.26
N GLY A 66 -13.68 -0.73 8.32
CA GLY A 66 -14.13 0.61 7.93
C GLY A 66 -15.60 0.63 7.47
N LYS A 67 -16.04 -0.38 6.70
CA LYS A 67 -17.42 -0.50 6.21
C LYS A 67 -18.46 -0.77 7.31
N LYS A 68 -18.05 -1.28 8.49
CA LYS A 68 -18.99 -1.52 9.60
C LYS A 68 -19.36 -0.24 10.37
N GLN A 69 -18.58 0.84 10.24
CA GLN A 69 -18.84 2.09 10.96
C GLN A 69 -19.84 3.02 10.25
N GLU A 70 -20.17 2.76 8.98
CA GLU A 70 -21.08 3.59 8.17
C GLU A 70 -22.57 3.22 8.28
N LYS A 71 -22.96 2.42 9.29
CA LYS A 71 -24.37 2.26 9.66
C LYS A 71 -24.72 3.22 10.80
N LYS A 72 -24.99 4.48 10.47
CA LYS A 72 -25.71 5.42 11.34
C LYS A 72 -26.74 6.17 10.53
#